data_AF-A0A821HKX6-F1
#
_entry.id   AF-A0A821HKX6-F1
#
_cell.length_a   1.000
_cell.length_b   1.000
_cell.length_c   1.000
_cell.angle_alpha   90.00
_cell.angle_beta   90.00
_cell.angle_gamma   90.00
#
_symmetry.space_group_name_H-M   'P 1'
#
loop_
_entity.id
_entity.type
_entity.pdbx_description
1 polymer ?
#
loop_
_entity_poly.entity_id
_entity_poly.type
_entity_poly.pdbx_seq_one_letter_code
_entity_poly.pdbx_strand_id
1 'polypeptide(L)' 'KRDTKSFYLHWIPNPLNEHRGILGYRIYMDDVLKGAIDPGRFEAIIDYIRDEGEYKIKLRTYNEHGESSDSNIVIARFRR' A
#
# COMPACT_ATOMS: atom_id res chain seq x y z
N LYS A 1 21.27 16.05 8.57
CA LYS A 1 19.99 15.66 7.92
C LYS A 1 20.03 14.14 7.76
N ARG A 2 19.15 13.37 8.41
CA ARG A 2 19.10 11.91 8.18
C ARG A 2 18.44 11.69 6.83
N ASP A 3 19.13 11.02 5.89
CA ASP A 3 18.55 10.57 4.63
C ASP A 3 17.44 9.57 4.93
N THR A 4 16.20 10.01 4.89
CA THR A 4 15.04 9.13 4.95
C THR A 4 14.79 8.59 3.56
N LYS A 5 14.70 7.26 3.42
CA LYS A 5 14.30 6.63 2.17
C LYS A 5 12.79 6.45 2.14
N SER A 6 12.27 6.30 0.93
CA SER A 6 10.85 6.12 0.68
C SER A 6 10.63 5.06 -0.39
N PHE A 7 9.53 4.32 -0.25
CA PHE A 7 9.04 3.46 -1.33
C PHE A 7 7.90 4.15 -2.06
N TYR A 8 8.01 4.21 -3.37
CA TYR A 8 6.97 4.72 -4.27
C TYR A 8 6.18 3.53 -4.80
N LEU A 9 4.88 3.56 -4.58
CA LEU A 9 3.96 2.51 -4.99
C LEU A 9 3.07 3.04 -6.09
N HIS A 10 2.83 2.18 -7.09
CA HIS A 10 1.79 2.35 -8.07
C HIS A 10 1.07 1.01 -8.24
N TRP A 11 -0.23 1.05 -8.53
CA TRP A 11 -1.00 -0.17 -8.79
C TRP A 11 -2.07 0.08 -9.84
N ILE A 12 -2.64 -1.00 -10.36
CA ILE A 12 -3.78 -0.96 -11.27
C ILE A 12 -5.01 -1.38 -10.46
N PRO A 13 -6.11 -0.60 -10.47
CA PRO A 13 -7.32 -1.00 -9.78
C PRO A 13 -7.90 -2.27 -10.39
N ASN A 14 -8.49 -3.13 -9.54
CA ASN A 14 -9.27 -4.26 -10.05
C ASN A 14 -10.53 -3.70 -10.73
N PRO A 15 -10.78 -3.96 -12.03
CA PRO A 15 -11.95 -3.44 -12.74
C PRO A 15 -13.27 -3.90 -12.11
N LEU A 16 -13.29 -5.03 -11.39
CA LEU A 16 -14.47 -5.53 -10.68
C LEU A 16 -14.87 -4.67 -9.47
N ASN A 17 -14.07 -3.67 -9.10
CA ASN A 17 -14.34 -2.78 -7.97
C ASN A 17 -15.30 -1.63 -8.32
N GLU A 18 -15.52 -1.32 -9.60
CA GLU A 18 -16.31 -0.15 -10.03
C GLU A 18 -17.76 -0.16 -9.52
N HIS A 19 -18.31 -1.35 -9.22
CA HIS A 19 -19.66 -1.50 -8.71
C HIS A 19 -19.75 -1.85 -7.21
N ARG A 20 -18.62 -1.84 -6.49
CA ARG A 20 -18.55 -2.31 -5.09
C ARG A 20 -18.49 -1.20 -4.04
N GLY A 21 -18.68 0.05 -4.44
CA GLY A 21 -18.65 1.20 -3.53
C GLY A 21 -17.32 1.30 -2.77
N ILE A 22 -16.19 1.12 -3.47
CA ILE A 22 -14.88 1.16 -2.83
C ILE A 22 -14.60 2.57 -2.30
N LEU A 23 -14.27 2.65 -1.02
CA LEU A 23 -13.93 3.88 -0.31
C LEU A 23 -12.42 4.16 -0.29
N GLY A 24 -11.61 3.23 -0.80
CA GLY A 24 -10.18 3.44 -1.00
C GLY A 24 -9.34 2.18 -0.87
N TYR A 25 -8.05 2.40 -0.65
CA TYR A 25 -7.02 1.37 -0.51
C TYR A 25 -6.29 1.53 0.82
N ARG A 26 -6.09 0.43 1.55
CA ARG A 26 -5.22 0.39 2.74
C ARG A 26 -3.89 -0.26 2.38
N ILE A 27 -2.80 0.39 2.76
CA ILE A 27 -1.44 -0.04 2.46
C ILE A 27 -0.85 -0.67 3.72
N TYR A 28 -0.37 -1.91 3.58
CA TYR A 28 0.28 -2.66 4.64
C TYR A 28 1.73 -2.90 4.28
N MET A 29 2.61 -2.76 5.27
CA MET A 29 4.01 -3.15 5.19
C MET A 29 4.32 -4.02 6.40
N ASP A 30 4.70 -5.27 6.15
CA ASP A 30 4.90 -6.31 7.18
C ASP A 30 3.68 -6.43 8.12
N ASP A 31 2.50 -6.51 7.51
CA ASP A 31 1.18 -6.60 8.17
C ASP A 31 0.80 -5.39 9.05
N VAL A 32 1.60 -4.31 9.04
CA VAL A 32 1.30 -3.05 9.72
C VAL A 32 0.67 -2.05 8.74
N LEU A 33 -0.50 -1.52 9.08
CA LEU A 33 -1.15 -0.45 8.32
C LEU A 33 -0.27 0.81 8.31
N LYS A 34 0.07 1.28 7.11
CA LYS A 34 0.86 2.52 6.91
C LYS A 34 -0.01 3.71 6.53
N GLY A 35 -1.16 3.47 5.92
CA GLY A 35 -2.09 4.52 5.56
C GLY A 35 -3.24 4.03 4.69
N ALA A 36 -4.13 4.96 4.39
CA ALA A 36 -5.24 4.77 3.46
C ALA A 36 -5.15 5.81 2.34
N ILE A 37 -5.59 5.41 1.15
CA ILE A 37 -5.59 6.21 -0.07
C ILE A 37 -7.02 6.29 -0.59
N ASP A 38 -7.45 7.50 -0.93
CA ASP A 38 -8.77 7.80 -1.48
C ASP A 38 -9.05 7.00 -2.77
N PRO A 39 -10.33 6.71 -3.07
CA PRO A 39 -10.67 6.03 -4.30
C PRO A 39 -10.33 6.92 -5.50
N GLY A 40 -9.90 6.30 -6.60
CA GLY A 40 -9.43 7.02 -7.79
C GLY A 40 -7.97 7.48 -7.76
N ARG A 41 -7.26 7.30 -6.64
CA ARG A 41 -5.80 7.43 -6.56
C ARG A 41 -5.14 6.05 -6.58
N PHE A 42 -4.10 5.90 -7.39
CA PHE A 42 -3.44 4.61 -7.64
C PHE A 42 -1.93 4.65 -7.41
N GLU A 43 -1.50 5.63 -6.61
CA GLU A 43 -0.11 5.84 -6.23
C GLU A 43 -0.02 6.25 -4.76
N ALA A 44 1.10 5.92 -4.11
CA ALA A 44 1.38 6.28 -2.73
C ALA A 44 2.87 6.28 -2.42
N ILE A 45 3.25 6.95 -1.34
CA ILE A 45 4.61 6.99 -0.82
C ILE A 45 4.60 6.45 0.61
N ILE A 46 5.46 5.48 0.90
CA ILE A 46 5.79 5.09 2.27
C ILE A 46 7.12 5.74 2.63
N ASP A 47 7.06 6.80 3.44
CA ASP A 47 8.24 7.55 3.88
C ASP A 47 8.89 6.96 5.14
N TYR A 48 10.06 7.51 5.48
CA TYR A 48 10.79 7.23 6.72
C TYR A 48 11.25 5.77 6.87
N ILE A 49 11.63 5.13 5.76
CA ILE A 49 12.30 3.83 5.80
C ILE A 49 13.70 4.02 6.39
N ARG A 50 13.96 3.39 7.53
CA ARG A 50 15.18 3.58 8.33
C ARG A 50 16.06 2.34 8.39
N ASP A 51 15.42 1.18 8.52
CA ASP A 51 16.10 -0.08 8.78
C ASP A 51 16.39 -0.79 7.45
N GLU A 52 17.61 -1.25 7.28
CA GLU A 52 17.95 -2.09 6.14
C GLU A 52 17.24 -3.43 6.25
N GLY A 53 16.79 -3.97 5.11
CA GLY A 53 16.05 -5.21 5.10
C GLY A 53 15.06 -5.31 3.96
N GLU A 54 14.24 -6.35 4.06
CA GLU A 54 13.14 -6.63 3.14
C GLU A 54 11.82 -6.30 3.81
N TYR A 55 10.94 -5.70 3.02
CA TYR A 55 9.62 -5.26 3.44
C TYR A 55 8.59 -5.90 2.52
N LYS A 56 7.58 -6.55 3.11
CA LYS A 56 6.45 -7.12 2.36
C LYS A 56 5.34 -6.10 2.30
N ILE A 57 5.12 -5.55 1.11
CA ILE A 57 4.11 -4.53 0.87
C ILE A 57 2.92 -5.15 0.15
N LYS A 58 1.72 -4.89 0.66
CA LYS A 58 0.46 -5.33 0.06
C LYS A 58 -0.64 -4.30 0.28
N LEU A 59 -1.63 -4.33 -0.58
CA LEU A 59 -2.79 -3.46 -0.52
C LEU A 59 -4.06 -4.29 -0.30
N ARG A 60 -5.06 -3.65 0.33
CA ARG A 60 -6.43 -4.13 0.37
C ARG A 60 -7.35 -3.00 -0.05
N THR A 61 -8.39 -3.30 -0.83
CA THR A 61 -9.49 -2.34 -0.99
C THR A 61 -10.39 -2.42 0.23
N TYR A 62 -11.11 -1.33 0.52
CA TYR A 62 -12.11 -1.35 1.59
C TYR A 62 -13.37 -0.57 1.20
N ASN A 63 -14.48 -0.96 1.81
CA ASN A 63 -15.76 -0.27 1.74
C ASN A 63 -16.46 -0.34 3.12
N GLU A 64 -17.74 0.03 3.18
CA GLU A 64 -18.53 0.01 4.41
C GLU A 64 -18.66 -1.39 5.06
N HIS A 65 -18.40 -2.46 4.29
CA HIS A 65 -18.51 -3.84 4.76
C HIS A 65 -17.17 -4.43 5.23
N GLY A 66 -16.04 -3.72 5.04
CA GLY A 66 -14.72 -4.16 5.47
C GLY A 66 -13.68 -4.13 4.36
N GLU A 67 -12.62 -4.93 4.55
CA GLU A 67 -11.48 -5.03 3.63
C GLU A 67 -11.58 -6.25 2.71
N SER A 68 -10.99 -6.15 1.52
CA SER A 68 -10.76 -7.28 0.63
C SER A 68 -9.67 -8.21 1.14
N SER A 69 -9.48 -9.32 0.42
CA SER A 69 -8.23 -10.08 0.46
C SER A 69 -7.03 -9.22 0.02
N ASP A 70 -5.83 -9.70 0.35
CA ASP A 70 -4.57 -9.07 -0.05
C ASP A 70 -4.42 -9.00 -1.58
N SER A 71 -3.80 -7.93 -2.08
CA SER A 71 -3.22 -7.89 -3.41
C SER A 71 -2.06 -8.90 -3.56
N ASN A 72 -1.40 -8.90 -4.72
CA ASN A 72 -0.06 -9.45 -4.79
C ASN A 72 0.87 -8.76 -3.77
N ILE A 73 1.81 -9.53 -3.21
CA ILE A 73 2.81 -9.03 -2.29
C ILE A 73 4.04 -8.59 -3.09
N VAL A 74 4.48 -7.34 -2.88
CA VAL A 74 5.74 -6.82 -3.39
C VAL A 74 6.78 -6.90 -2.28
N ILE A 75 7.95 -7.47 -2.58
CA ILE A 75 9.10 -7.45 -1.68
C ILE A 75 9.99 -6.28 -2.09
N ALA A 76 10.01 -5.24 -1.26
CA ALA A 76 10.89 -4.11 -1.44
C ALA A 76 12.11 -4.26 -0.52
N ARG A 77 13.30 -3.97 -1.02
CA ARG A 77 14.54 -4.12 -0.25
C ARG A 77 15.25 -2.77 -0.13
N PHE A 78 15.60 -2.40 1.10
CA PHE A 78 16.48 -1.27 1.37
C PHE A 78 17.83 -1.78 1.88
N ARG A 79 18.91 -1.28 1.29
CA ARG A 79 20.31 -1.47 1.71
C ARG A 79 21.00 -0.11 1.62
N ARG A 80 21.91 0.19 2.55
CA ARG A 80 22.73 1.41 2.47
C ARG A 80 23.92 1.25 1.53
#